data_AF-A0A2E8X795-F1
#
_entry.id   AF-A0A2E8X795-F1
#
_cell.length_a   1.000
_cell.length_b   1.000
_cell.length_c   1.000
_cell.angle_alpha   90.00
_cell.angle_beta   90.00
_cell.angle_gamma   90.00
#
_symmetry.space_group_name_H-M   'P 1'
#
loop_
_entity.id
_entity.type
_entity.pdbx_description
1 polymer ?
#
loop_
_entity_poly.entity_id
_entity_poly.type
_entity_poly.pdbx_seq_one_letter_code
_entity_poly.pdbx_strand_id
1 'polypeptide(L)'
;MARKKNDGPTRQLFAKIDENLYLQAKAKSAESRMSMREILEESLELYLGNESSNRSDQPNKTNKQETSIWQDEYLNRQADRPIGAPIELSEEEAKEIARKAFL
;
A
#
# COMPACT_ATOMS: atom_id res chain seq x y z
N MET A 1 -15.15 12.74 25.69
CA MET A 1 -15.34 11.51 24.88
C MET A 1 -14.17 10.58 25.15
N ALA A 2 -14.43 9.29 25.40
CA ALA A 2 -13.35 8.33 25.64
C ALA A 2 -12.51 8.15 24.37
N ARG A 3 -11.19 8.27 24.48
CA ARG A 3 -10.26 7.98 23.38
C ARG A 3 -10.44 6.52 22.96
N LYS A 4 -10.63 6.25 21.67
CA LYS A 4 -10.64 4.87 21.16
C LYS A 4 -9.27 4.26 21.49
N LYS A 5 -9.27 3.21 22.31
CA LYS A 5 -8.05 2.43 22.55
C LYS A 5 -7.79 1.63 21.29
N ASN A 6 -6.62 1.81 20.70
CA ASN A 6 -6.18 1.01 19.56
C ASN A 6 -5.73 -0.35 20.09
N ASP A 7 -6.61 -1.35 20.04
CA ASP A 7 -6.29 -2.74 20.32
C ASP A 7 -5.69 -3.37 19.05
N GLY A 8 -4.36 -3.33 18.92
CA GLY A 8 -3.67 -4.02 17.83
C GLY A 8 -2.15 -3.74 17.78
N PRO A 9 -1.37 -4.62 17.13
CA PRO A 9 0.07 -4.42 16.95
C PRO A 9 0.31 -3.18 16.08
N THR A 10 0.70 -2.07 16.72
CA THR A 10 1.01 -0.82 16.02
C THR A 10 2.50 -0.79 15.67
N ARG A 11 2.84 -0.55 14.39
CA ARG A 11 4.23 -0.26 13.99
C ARG A 11 4.54 1.21 14.26
N GLN A 12 5.65 1.48 14.93
CA GLN A 12 6.14 2.85 15.12
C GLN A 12 6.88 3.28 13.84
N LEU A 13 6.45 4.39 13.26
CA LEU A 13 7.06 4.98 12.07
C LEU A 13 7.70 6.32 12.45
N PHE A 14 8.88 6.58 11.89
CA PHE A 14 9.56 7.87 12.01
C PHE A 14 9.63 8.51 10.64
N ALA A 15 9.17 9.76 10.53
CA ALA A 15 9.18 10.54 9.31
C ALA A 15 9.86 11.88 9.56
N LYS A 16 10.54 12.40 8.53
CA LYS A 16 10.99 13.80 8.49
C LYS A 16 9.91 14.60 7.79
N ILE A 17 9.48 15.69 8.42
CA ILE A 17 8.41 16.55 7.93
C ILE A 17 8.93 17.98 7.95
N ASP A 18 8.57 18.76 6.94
CA ASP A 18 8.86 20.19 6.91
C ASP A 18 8.22 20.90 8.11
N GLU A 19 8.96 21.81 8.75
CA GLU A 19 8.53 22.48 9.97
C GLU A 19 7.20 23.22 9.81
N ASN A 20 7.02 23.92 8.69
CA ASN A 20 5.78 24.64 8.39
C ASN A 20 4.57 23.70 8.34
N LEU A 21 4.72 22.51 7.76
CA LEU A 21 3.65 21.52 7.67
C LEU A 21 3.34 20.92 9.05
N TYR A 22 4.37 20.67 9.86
CA TYR A 22 4.19 20.23 11.24
C TYR A 22 3.42 21.25 12.09
N LEU A 23 3.76 22.54 11.98
CA LEU A 23 3.07 23.62 12.68
C LEU A 23 1.60 23.74 12.29
N GLN A 24 1.30 23.63 10.98
CA GLN A 24 -0.07 23.63 10.48
C GLN A 24 -0.87 22.42 10.98
N ALA A 25 -0.30 21.23 10.90
CA ALA A 25 -0.94 20.01 11.40
C ALA A 25 -1.20 20.10 12.92
N LYS A 26 -0.27 20.67 13.68
CA LYS A 26 -0.40 20.89 15.11
C LYS A 26 -1.50 21.89 15.46
N ALA A 27 -1.62 22.98 14.70
CA ALA A 27 -2.72 23.92 14.86
C ALA A 27 -4.08 23.24 14.60
N LYS A 28 -4.17 22.46 13.53
CA LYS A 28 -5.37 21.67 13.19
C LYS A 28 -5.73 20.65 14.28
N SER A 29 -4.73 19.99 14.88
CA SER A 29 -4.90 19.08 16.02
C SER A 29 -5.50 19.76 17.24
N ALA A 30 -5.06 20.99 17.54
CA ALA A 30 -5.61 21.76 18.64
C ALA A 30 -7.07 22.19 18.38
N GLU A 31 -7.36 22.58 17.14
CA GLU A 31 -8.70 23.01 16.70
C GLU A 31 -9.71 21.86 16.72
N SER A 32 -9.38 20.73 16.11
CA SER A 32 -10.27 19.57 16.02
C SER A 32 -10.34 18.73 17.31
N ARG A 33 -9.47 19.03 18.29
CA ARG A 33 -9.29 18.23 19.53
C ARG A 33 -8.96 16.76 19.24
N MET A 34 -8.34 16.49 18.09
CA MET A 34 -7.88 15.16 17.68
C MET A 34 -6.37 15.05 17.88
N SER A 35 -5.86 13.83 18.01
CA SER A 35 -4.43 13.62 18.10
C SER A 35 -3.74 13.87 16.75
N MET A 36 -2.48 14.30 16.79
CA MET A 36 -1.64 14.44 15.59
C MET A 36 -1.59 13.15 14.76
N ARG A 37 -1.60 12.00 15.45
CA ARG A 37 -1.63 10.68 14.81
C ARG A 37 -2.89 10.50 13.97
N GLU A 38 -4.07 10.71 14.54
CA GLU A 38 -5.35 10.51 13.85
C GLU A 38 -5.47 11.42 12.62
N ILE A 39 -5.02 12.67 12.73
CA ILE A 39 -5.03 13.61 11.60
C ILE A 39 -4.11 13.14 10.48
N LEU A 40 -2.93 12.63 10.82
CA LEU A 40 -1.99 12.09 9.83
C LEU A 40 -2.56 10.84 9.17
N GLU A 41 -3.13 9.92 9.94
CA GLU A 41 -3.77 8.70 9.42
C GLU A 41 -4.93 9.06 8.46
N GLU A 42 -5.85 9.95 8.86
CA GLU A 42 -6.96 10.40 8.03
C GLU A 42 -6.47 11.10 6.75
N SER A 43 -5.46 11.96 6.86
CA SER A 43 -4.90 12.64 5.69
C SER A 43 -4.22 11.68 4.70
N LEU A 44 -3.55 10.64 5.21
CA LEU A 44 -2.89 9.62 4.40
C LEU A 44 -3.91 8.69 3.75
N GLU A 45 -4.98 8.32 4.45
CA GLU A 45 -6.10 7.55 3.89
C GLU A 45 -6.75 8.30 2.71
N LEU A 46 -7.07 9.58 2.90
CA LEU A 46 -7.62 10.45 1.86
C LEU A 46 -6.67 10.59 0.66
N TYR A 47 -5.37 10.78 0.93
CA TYR A 47 -4.38 10.98 -0.12
C TYR A 47 -4.13 9.71 -0.95
N LEU A 48 -4.07 8.55 -0.30
CA LEU A 48 -3.85 7.27 -0.99
C LEU A 48 -5.10 6.78 -1.73
N GLY A 49 -6.23 7.48 -1.61
CA GLY A 49 -7.47 7.15 -2.32
C GLY A 49 -8.09 5.83 -1.84
N ASN A 50 -7.71 5.35 -0.66
CA ASN A 50 -8.37 4.21 -0.06
C ASN A 50 -9.72 4.68 0.48
N GLU A 51 -10.74 4.61 -0.37
CA GLU A 51 -12.13 4.43 0.04
C GLU A 51 -12.16 3.24 1.01
N SER A 52 -11.97 3.48 2.31
CA SER A 52 -12.18 2.51 3.37
C SER A 52 -13.68 2.30 3.57
N SER A 53 -14.32 1.80 2.51
CA SER A 53 -15.51 0.98 2.69
C SER A 53 -15.15 -0.11 3.69
N ASN A 54 -15.92 -0.10 4.79
CA ASN A 54 -16.14 -1.21 5.71
C ASN A 54 -15.23 -1.28 6.94
N ARG A 55 -15.50 -0.34 7.85
CA ARG A 55 -15.67 -0.69 9.26
C ARG A 55 -16.96 -1.51 9.44
N SER A 56 -16.92 -2.82 9.21
CA SER A 56 -17.77 -3.80 9.91
C SER A 56 -17.32 -5.23 9.61
N ASP A 57 -17.25 -6.04 10.67
CA ASP A 57 -17.07 -7.48 10.61
C ASP A 57 -18.07 -8.15 9.67
N GLN A 58 -17.58 -8.81 8.62
CA GLN A 58 -18.17 -10.05 8.10
C GLN A 58 -17.07 -11.00 7.60
N PRO A 59 -16.94 -12.21 8.16
CA PRO A 59 -16.18 -13.26 7.53
C PRO A 59 -17.11 -13.94 6.52
N ASN A 60 -17.12 -13.46 5.28
CA ASN A 60 -17.61 -14.30 4.19
C ASN A 60 -16.84 -14.06 2.89
N LYS A 61 -15.89 -14.98 2.71
CA LYS A 61 -15.26 -15.40 1.47
C LYS A 61 -16.02 -14.98 0.20
N THR A 62 -15.38 -14.16 -0.60
CA THR A 62 -15.34 -14.40 -2.04
C THR A 62 -13.88 -14.46 -2.47
N ASN A 63 -13.47 -15.67 -2.85
CA ASN A 63 -12.19 -15.95 -3.49
C ASN A 63 -12.05 -15.10 -4.76
N LYS A 64 -11.30 -14.01 -4.69
CA LYS A 64 -10.32 -13.71 -5.71
C LYS A 64 -9.00 -13.72 -4.99
N GLN A 65 -8.22 -14.78 -5.17
CA GLN A 65 -6.80 -14.71 -4.87
C GLN A 65 -6.28 -13.57 -5.72
N GLU A 66 -6.07 -12.41 -5.11
CA GLU A 66 -5.16 -11.42 -5.64
C GLU A 66 -3.85 -12.16 -5.78
N THR A 67 -3.51 -12.54 -7.01
CA THR A 67 -2.26 -13.20 -7.34
C THR A 67 -1.16 -12.25 -6.89
N SER A 68 -0.61 -12.53 -5.72
CA SER A 68 0.44 -11.72 -5.14
C SER A 68 1.56 -11.64 -6.16
N ILE A 69 2.25 -10.50 -6.27
CA ILE A 69 3.43 -10.36 -7.14
C ILE A 69 4.46 -11.47 -6.80
N TRP A 70 4.47 -11.95 -5.55
CA TRP A 70 5.29 -13.06 -5.07
C TRP A 70 4.87 -14.45 -5.53
N GLN A 71 3.68 -14.59 -6.12
CA GLN A 71 3.18 -15.82 -6.74
C GLN A 71 3.42 -15.82 -8.25
N ASP A 72 4.12 -14.81 -8.78
CA ASP A 72 4.52 -14.75 -10.18
C ASP A 72 5.51 -15.89 -10.49
N GLU A 73 5.17 -16.67 -11.54
CA GLU A 73 6.00 -17.77 -12.02
C GLU A 73 7.40 -17.32 -12.43
N TYR A 74 7.53 -16.10 -12.98
CA TYR A 74 8.82 -15.58 -13.41
C TYR A 74 9.74 -15.25 -12.25
N LEU A 75 9.18 -14.82 -11.13
CA LEU A 75 9.92 -14.44 -9.93
C LEU A 75 10.53 -15.69 -9.26
N ASN A 76 9.78 -16.80 -9.28
CA ASN A 76 10.28 -18.11 -8.84
C ASN A 76 11.38 -18.66 -9.77
N ARG A 77 11.25 -18.49 -11.09
CA ARG A 77 12.29 -18.92 -12.05
C ARG A 77 13.59 -18.11 -11.93
N GLN A 78 13.52 -16.85 -11.49
CA GLN A 78 14.68 -15.99 -11.28
C GLN A 78 15.44 -16.29 -9.99
N ALA A 79 14.76 -16.83 -8.96
CA ALA A 79 15.38 -17.13 -7.67
C ALA A 79 16.55 -18.13 -7.79
N ASP A 80 16.45 -19.07 -8.74
CA ASP A 80 17.44 -20.13 -8.94
C ASP A 80 18.45 -19.82 -10.06
N ARG A 81 18.34 -18.68 -10.76
CA ARG A 81 19.21 -18.32 -11.89
C ARG A 81 20.24 -17.25 -11.47
N PRO A 82 21.48 -17.33 -11.97
CA PRO A 82 22.47 -16.28 -11.74
C PRO A 82 22.00 -14.96 -12.36
N ILE A 83 22.36 -13.86 -11.70
CA ILE A 83 22.02 -12.50 -12.12
C ILE A 83 22.54 -12.28 -13.55
N GLY A 84 21.64 -11.94 -14.48
CA GLY A 84 21.98 -11.72 -15.89
C GLY A 84 21.64 -12.88 -16.84
N ALA A 85 21.04 -13.98 -16.35
CA ALA A 85 20.52 -15.02 -17.24
C ALA A 85 19.31 -14.50 -18.05
N PRO A 86 19.24 -14.79 -19.36
CA PRO A 86 18.09 -14.41 -20.18
C PRO A 86 16.81 -15.07 -19.67
N ILE A 87 15.72 -14.31 -19.66
CA ILE A 87 14.38 -14.81 -19.36
C ILE A 87 13.85 -15.49 -20.62
N GLU A 88 13.48 -16.75 -20.50
CA GLU A 88 12.81 -17.49 -21.55
C GLU A 88 11.31 -17.15 -21.48
N LEU A 89 10.87 -16.28 -22.39
CA LEU A 89 9.46 -15.93 -22.60
C LEU A 89 8.81 -16.99 -23.50
N SER A 90 7.51 -17.24 -23.32
CA SER A 90 6.76 -18.02 -24.32
C SER A 90 6.63 -17.23 -25.63
N GLU A 91 6.44 -17.95 -26.74
CA GLU A 91 6.28 -17.30 -28.07
C GLU A 91 5.07 -16.35 -28.12
N GLU A 92 4.05 -16.59 -27.30
CA GLU A 92 2.83 -15.79 -27.23
C GLU A 92 3.09 -14.47 -26.51
N GLU A 93 3.77 -14.51 -25.35
CA GLU A 93 4.12 -13.30 -24.59
C GLU A 93 5.15 -12.43 -25.32
N ALA A 94 6.10 -13.06 -26.02
CA ALA A 94 7.06 -12.34 -26.85
C ALA A 94 6.36 -11.52 -27.96
N LYS A 95 5.32 -12.10 -28.58
CA LYS A 95 4.49 -11.39 -29.58
C LYS A 95 3.69 -10.24 -28.98
N GLU A 96 3.16 -10.41 -27.77
CA GLU A 96 2.44 -9.33 -27.08
C GLU A 96 3.34 -8.17 -26.68
N ILE A 97 4.53 -8.46 -26.14
CA ILE A 97 5.52 -7.44 -25.76
C ILE A 97 5.99 -6.70 -27.01
N ALA A 98 6.32 -7.42 -28.09
CA ALA A 98 6.70 -6.79 -29.35
C ALA A 98 5.61 -5.86 -29.88
N ARG A 99 4.33 -6.29 -29.86
CA ARG A 99 3.21 -5.42 -30.26
C ARG A 99 3.06 -4.18 -29.40
N LYS A 100 3.27 -4.29 -28.08
CA LYS A 100 3.19 -3.16 -27.15
C LYS A 100 4.39 -2.21 -27.22
N ALA A 101 5.57 -2.71 -27.60
CA ALA A 101 6.81 -1.91 -27.65
C ALA A 101 6.96 -1.09 -28.94
N PHE A 102 6.32 -1.52 -30.03
CA PHE A 102 6.38 -0.85 -31.34
C PHE A 102 5.09 -0.08 -31.72
N LEU A 103 4.18 0.12 -30.76
CA LEU A 103 3.00 1.00 -30.86
C LEU A 103 3.26 2.28 -30.05
#